data_AF-A0A6I3NK02-F1
#
_entry.id   AF-A0A6I3NK02-F1
#
_cell.length_a   1.000
_cell.length_b   1.000
_cell.length_c   1.000
_cell.angle_alpha   90.00
_cell.angle_beta   90.00
_cell.angle_gamma   90.00
#
_symmetry.space_group_name_H-M   'P 1'
#
loop_
_entity.id
_entity.type
_entity.pdbx_description
1 polymer ?
#
loop_
_entity_poly.entity_id
_entity_poly.type
_entity_poly.pdbx_seq_one_letter_code
_entity_poly.pdbx_strand_id
1 'polypeptide(L)'
;MFQFIKQTSLSHIKVKLILLYILNVSDILLTLLLIRTGLILEANPLMASMIKNNFATFWVKGIIPALLFIYLYYRLQSATPKMIKLTNRCIFVLLGFYFIINCLHLLWFILLPYFGY
;
A
#
# COMPACT_ATOMS: atom_id res chain seq x y z
N MET A 1 -0.29 -0.66 20.13
CA MET A 1 -1.29 -0.33 19.07
C MET A 1 -2.05 0.97 19.34
N PHE A 2 -2.74 1.12 20.49
CA PHE A 2 -3.49 2.35 20.81
C PHE A 2 -2.64 3.63 20.91
N GLN A 3 -1.41 3.54 21.42
CA GLN A 3 -0.49 4.69 21.45
C GLN A 3 -0.07 5.16 20.06
N PHE A 4 0.14 4.23 19.11
CA PHE A 4 0.47 4.56 17.72
C PHE A 4 -0.66 5.36 17.06
N ILE A 5 -1.93 5.05 17.37
CA ILE A 5 -3.10 5.80 16.87
C ILE A 5 -3.17 7.20 17.49
N LYS A 6 -2.88 7.33 18.79
CA LYS A 6 -2.96 8.61 19.52
C LYS A 6 -1.85 9.60 19.15
N GLN A 7 -0.72 9.12 18.64
CA GLN A 7 0.38 9.97 18.18
C GLN A 7 0.03 10.64 16.84
N THR A 8 -0.27 11.94 16.92
CA THR A 8 -0.69 12.78 15.80
C THR A 8 0.36 13.82 15.42
N SER A 9 1.58 13.74 15.96
CA SER A 9 2.62 14.66 15.53
C SER A 9 3.03 14.37 14.08
N LEU A 10 3.50 15.41 13.40
CA LEU A 10 3.88 15.34 12.00
C LEU A 10 4.97 14.28 11.74
N SER A 11 5.90 14.10 12.69
CA SER A 11 6.95 13.08 12.63
C SER A 11 6.40 11.65 12.60
N HIS A 12 5.36 11.34 13.40
CA HIS A 12 4.74 10.01 13.39
C HIS A 12 3.91 9.79 12.12
N ILE A 13 3.27 10.82 11.59
CA ILE A 13 2.56 10.74 10.30
C ILE A 13 3.54 10.45 9.16
N LYS A 14 4.73 11.06 9.16
CA LYS A 14 5.81 10.75 8.20
C LYS A 14 6.14 9.27 8.19
N VAL A 15 6.38 8.69 9.38
CA VAL A 15 6.69 7.25 9.52
C VAL A 15 5.54 6.39 8.98
N LYS A 16 4.28 6.75 9.28
CA LYS A 16 3.10 6.02 8.80
C LYS A 16 2.96 6.09 7.28
N LEU A 17 3.24 7.22 6.66
CA LEU A 17 3.24 7.36 5.20
C LEU A 17 4.34 6.53 4.54
N ILE A 18 5.54 6.49 5.14
CA ILE A 18 6.63 5.62 4.68
C ILE A 18 6.23 4.15 4.78
N LEU A 19 5.66 3.72 5.92
CA LEU A 19 5.16 2.35 6.09
C LEU A 19 4.07 2.01 5.07
N LEU A 20 3.15 2.94 4.82
CA LEU A 20 2.09 2.76 3.82
C LEU A 20 2.67 2.61 2.41
N TYR A 21 3.70 3.38 2.09
CA TYR A 21 4.42 3.25 0.83
C TYR A 21 5.12 1.90 0.69
N ILE A 22 5.82 1.44 1.73
CA ILE A 22 6.47 0.13 1.74
C ILE A 22 5.43 -0.97 1.49
N LEU A 23 4.30 -0.95 2.20
CA LEU A 23 3.24 -1.95 2.00
C LEU A 23 2.63 -1.89 0.59
N ASN A 24 2.51 -0.71 -0.01
CA ASN A 24 2.06 -0.56 -1.40
C ASN A 24 3.08 -1.07 -2.43
N VAL A 25 4.38 -0.91 -2.17
CA VAL A 25 5.43 -1.49 -3.01
C VAL A 25 5.47 -3.01 -2.86
N SER A 26 5.36 -3.52 -1.63
CA SER A 26 5.29 -4.96 -1.36
C SER A 26 4.06 -5.61 -2.02
N ASP A 27 2.90 -4.96 -1.96
CA ASP A 27 1.65 -5.37 -2.64
C ASP A 27 1.88 -5.62 -4.14
N ILE A 28 2.42 -4.65 -4.86
CA ILE A 28 2.65 -4.82 -6.30
C ILE A 28 3.74 -5.84 -6.63
N LEU A 29 4.80 -5.92 -5.81
CA LEU A 29 5.85 -6.94 -6.01
C LEU A 29 5.30 -8.36 -5.84
N LEU A 30 4.53 -8.60 -4.78
CA LEU A 30 3.91 -9.90 -4.52
C LEU A 30 2.88 -10.24 -5.60
N THR A 31 2.07 -9.28 -6.01
CA THR A 31 1.13 -9.42 -7.14
C THR A 31 1.85 -9.86 -8.42
N LEU A 32 2.94 -9.17 -8.78
CA LEU A 32 3.73 -9.51 -9.98
C LEU A 32 4.37 -10.91 -9.88
N LEU A 33 4.83 -11.31 -8.70
CA LEU A 33 5.38 -12.65 -8.48
C LEU A 33 4.31 -13.73 -8.62
N LEU A 34 3.15 -13.55 -7.99
CA LEU A 34 2.06 -14.52 -8.01
C LEU A 34 1.46 -14.68 -9.42
N ILE A 35 1.24 -13.58 -10.15
CA ILE A 35 0.67 -13.65 -11.50
C ILE A 35 1.62 -14.33 -12.49
N ARG A 36 2.95 -14.17 -12.33
CA ARG A 36 3.94 -14.85 -13.18
C ARG A 36 3.90 -16.37 -13.07
N THR A 37 3.29 -16.92 -12.02
CA THR A 37 3.09 -18.37 -11.88
C THR A 37 2.02 -18.91 -12.84
N GLY A 38 1.15 -18.05 -13.38
CA GLY A 38 0.01 -18.45 -14.22
C GLY A 38 -1.16 -19.07 -13.46
N LEU A 39 -1.02 -19.33 -12.15
CA LEU A 39 -2.04 -19.98 -11.32
C LEU A 39 -3.00 -19.00 -10.66
N ILE A 40 -2.59 -17.74 -10.54
CA ILE A 40 -3.32 -16.69 -9.83
C ILE A 40 -3.52 -15.50 -10.76
N LEU A 41 -4.73 -14.96 -10.76
CA LEU A 41 -5.11 -13.78 -11.55
C LEU A 41 -5.30 -12.57 -10.65
N GLU A 42 -5.06 -11.39 -11.22
CA GLU A 42 -5.36 -10.11 -10.57
C GLU A 42 -6.87 -9.96 -10.40
N ALA A 43 -7.33 -9.82 -9.15
CA ALA A 43 -8.75 -9.66 -8.84
C ALA A 43 -9.29 -8.28 -9.24
N ASN A 44 -8.45 -7.23 -9.21
CA ASN A 44 -8.85 -5.89 -9.58
C ASN A 44 -8.83 -5.70 -11.11
N PRO A 45 -9.98 -5.54 -11.80
CA PRO A 45 -10.02 -5.46 -13.26
C PRO A 45 -9.28 -4.24 -13.82
N LEU A 46 -9.26 -3.12 -13.09
CA LEU A 46 -8.47 -1.94 -13.47
C LEU A 46 -6.97 -2.28 -13.45
N MET A 47 -6.51 -2.90 -12.36
CA MET A 47 -5.11 -3.28 -12.21
C MET A 47 -4.70 -4.38 -13.20
N ALA A 48 -5.59 -5.33 -13.50
CA ALA A 48 -5.33 -6.42 -14.44
C ALA A 48 -4.93 -5.94 -15.84
N SER A 49 -5.46 -4.78 -16.28
CA SER A 49 -5.06 -4.15 -17.53
C SER A 49 -3.69 -3.46 -17.45
N MET A 50 -3.38 -2.85 -16.30
CA MET A 50 -2.14 -2.09 -16.09
C MET A 50 -0.93 -3.00 -15.90
N ILE A 51 -1.09 -4.16 -15.24
CA ILE A 51 -0.01 -5.13 -14.96
C ILE A 51 0.64 -5.66 -16.24
N LYS A 52 -0.11 -5.70 -17.36
CA LYS A 52 0.42 -6.11 -18.66
C LYS A 52 1.50 -5.17 -19.19
N ASN A 53 1.56 -3.94 -18.69
CA ASN A 53 2.55 -2.94 -19.05
C ASN A 53 3.41 -2.58 -17.83
N ASN A 54 4.65 -3.07 -17.83
CA ASN A 54 5.62 -2.83 -16.74
C ASN A 54 5.84 -1.33 -16.47
N PHE A 55 5.85 -0.51 -17.52
CA PHE A 55 6.02 0.94 -17.39
C PHE A 55 4.80 1.57 -16.70
N ALA A 56 3.59 1.25 -17.17
CA ALA A 56 2.35 1.75 -16.56
C ALA A 56 2.24 1.33 -15.08
N THR A 57 2.57 0.07 -14.78
CA THR A 57 2.59 -0.45 -13.40
C THR A 57 3.57 0.30 -12.51
N PHE A 58 4.79 0.54 -12.98
CA PHE A 58 5.80 1.29 -12.22
C PHE A 58 5.34 2.72 -11.92
N TRP A 59 4.74 3.43 -12.88
CA TRP A 59 4.22 4.78 -12.66
C TRP A 59 3.05 4.80 -11.69
N VAL A 60 2.04 3.96 -11.92
CA VAL A 60 0.78 3.97 -11.17
C VAL A 60 0.95 3.45 -9.74
N LYS A 61 1.78 2.41 -9.53
CA LYS A 61 1.99 1.81 -8.20
C LYS A 61 3.28 2.24 -7.52
N GLY A 62 4.24 2.82 -8.23
CA GLY A 62 5.49 3.34 -7.65
C GLY A 62 5.47 4.87 -7.52
N ILE A 63 5.66 5.55 -8.64
CA ILE A 63 5.95 7.00 -8.64
C ILE A 63 4.76 7.84 -8.17
N ILE A 64 3.56 7.60 -8.69
CA ILE A 64 2.38 8.42 -8.34
C ILE A 64 2.06 8.34 -6.83
N PRO A 65 2.00 7.16 -6.19
CA PRO A 65 1.80 7.06 -4.74
C PRO A 65 2.90 7.74 -3.94
N ALA A 66 4.17 7.60 -4.36
CA ALA A 66 5.29 8.25 -3.69
C ALA A 66 5.13 9.78 -3.70
N LEU A 67 4.86 10.37 -4.88
CA LEU A 67 4.64 11.80 -5.03
C LEU A 67 3.43 12.27 -4.22
N LEU A 68 2.34 11.49 -4.21
CA LEU A 68 1.14 11.81 -3.46
C LEU A 68 1.39 11.82 -1.94
N PHE A 69 2.16 10.87 -1.42
CA PHE A 69 2.52 10.86 0.00
C PHE A 69 3.47 12.00 0.38
N ILE A 70 4.43 12.34 -0.48
CA ILE A 70 5.30 13.50 -0.31
C ILE A 70 4.47 14.78 -0.27
N TYR A 71 3.59 14.97 -1.26
CA TYR A 71 2.69 16.12 -1.33
C TYR A 71 1.81 16.22 -0.07
N LEU A 72 1.20 15.10 0.35
CA LEU A 72 0.36 15.06 1.54
C LEU A 72 1.14 15.46 2.79
N TYR A 73 2.39 15.00 2.94
CA TYR A 73 3.25 15.37 4.06
C TYR A 73 3.54 16.88 4.08
N TYR A 74 3.91 17.49 2.95
CA TYR A 74 4.15 18.93 2.87
C TYR A 74 2.89 19.73 3.17
N ARG A 75 1.74 19.33 2.62
CA ARG A 75 0.47 19.99 2.90
C ARG A 75 0.10 19.93 4.38
N LEU A 76 0.41 18.84 5.07
CA LEU A 76 0.10 18.69 6.50
C LEU A 76 0.91 19.62 7.40
N GLN A 77 2.04 20.18 6.94
CA GLN A 77 2.84 21.11 7.73
C GLN A 77 2.10 22.42 8.02
N SER A 78 1.21 22.85 7.13
CA SER A 78 0.37 24.04 7.28
C SER A 78 -1.09 23.72 7.66
N ALA A 79 -1.39 22.47 8.02
CA ALA A 79 -2.75 22.02 8.28
C ALA A 79 -3.20 22.25 9.74
N THR A 80 -4.51 22.42 9.94
CA THR A 80 -5.07 22.56 11.29
C THR A 80 -4.94 21.26 12.10
N PRO A 81 -4.89 21.32 13.44
CA PRO A 81 -4.82 20.13 14.29
C PRO A 81 -5.96 19.13 14.06
N LYS A 82 -7.16 19.61 13.72
CA LYS A 82 -8.31 18.77 13.37
C LYS A 82 -8.03 17.94 12.11
N MET A 83 -7.47 18.57 11.09
CA MET A 83 -7.13 17.91 9.82
C MET A 83 -6.00 16.90 10.00
N ILE A 84 -4.98 17.23 10.79
CA ILE A 84 -3.90 16.30 11.14
C ILE A 84 -4.45 15.04 11.83
N LYS A 85 -5.37 15.21 12.81
CA LYS A 85 -6.03 14.08 13.49
C LYS A 85 -6.85 13.22 12.53
N LEU A 86 -7.61 13.83 11.62
CA LEU A 86 -8.40 13.12 10.63
C LEU A 86 -7.49 12.32 9.68
N THR A 87 -6.47 12.96 9.10
CA THR A 87 -5.53 12.30 8.19
C THR A 87 -4.80 11.14 8.89
N ASN A 88 -4.42 11.30 10.15
CA ASN A 88 -3.81 10.23 10.94
C ASN A 88 -4.73 9.00 11.09
N ARG A 89 -6.05 9.21 11.28
CA ARG A 89 -7.02 8.11 11.31
C ARG A 89 -7.16 7.44 9.94
N CYS A 90 -7.25 8.22 8.87
CA CYS A 90 -7.34 7.69 7.51
C CYS A 90 -6.10 6.85 7.14
N ILE A 91 -4.89 7.36 7.42
CA ILE A 91 -3.66 6.62 7.17
C ILE A 91 -3.62 5.32 7.99
N PHE A 92 -4.09 5.33 9.24
CA PHE A 92 -4.14 4.12 10.05
C PHE A 92 -5.09 3.06 9.48
N VAL A 93 -6.28 3.46 9.01
CA VAL A 93 -7.20 2.55 8.32
C VAL A 93 -6.57 1.97 7.05
N LEU A 94 -5.91 2.83 6.25
CA LEU A 94 -5.22 2.40 5.05
C LEU A 94 -4.08 1.42 5.35
N LEU A 95 -3.29 1.66 6.39
CA LEU A 95 -2.25 0.73 6.84
C LEU A 95 -2.84 -0.64 7.18
N GLY A 96 -3.96 -0.68 7.91
CA GLY A 96 -4.65 -1.93 8.24
C GLY A 96 -5.11 -2.68 6.99
N PHE A 97 -5.71 -1.96 6.02
CA PHE A 97 -6.16 -2.55 4.76
C PHE A 97 -4.99 -3.13 3.94
N TYR A 98 -3.92 -2.34 3.75
CA TYR A 98 -2.74 -2.80 3.03
C TYR A 98 -2.02 -3.96 3.73
N PHE A 99 -2.02 -3.98 5.06
CA PHE A 99 -1.48 -5.09 5.83
C PHE A 99 -2.25 -6.39 5.55
N ILE A 100 -3.59 -6.35 5.58
CA ILE A 100 -4.44 -7.50 5.27
C ILE A 100 -4.17 -8.02 3.85
N ILE A 101 -4.06 -7.12 2.86
CA ILE A 101 -3.76 -7.51 1.47
C ILE A 101 -2.40 -8.21 1.37
N ASN A 102 -1.36 -7.66 2.02
CA ASN A 102 -0.05 -8.29 2.04
C ASN A 102 -0.09 -9.67 2.73
N CYS A 103 -0.84 -9.82 3.82
CA CYS A 103 -1.06 -11.13 4.44
C CYS A 103 -1.76 -12.12 3.50
N LEU A 104 -2.75 -11.66 2.73
CA LEU A 104 -3.43 -12.49 1.73
C LEU A 104 -2.47 -12.95 0.62
N HIS A 105 -1.59 -12.06 0.14
CA HIS A 105 -0.55 -12.44 -0.81
C HIS A 105 0.40 -13.51 -0.23
N LEU A 106 0.83 -13.36 1.02
CA LEU A 106 1.66 -14.35 1.68
C LEU A 106 0.93 -15.69 1.81
N LEU A 107 -0.37 -15.68 2.12
CA LEU A 107 -1.18 -16.89 2.16
C LEU A 107 -1.21 -17.58 0.79
N TRP A 108 -1.49 -16.83 -0.29
CA TRP A 108 -1.45 -17.37 -1.66
C TRP A 108 -0.08 -17.92 -2.04
N PHE A 109 0.99 -17.24 -1.64
CA PHE A 109 2.36 -17.69 -1.88
C PHE A 109 2.65 -19.02 -1.16
N ILE A 110 2.21 -19.17 0.09
CA ILE A 110 2.34 -20.42 0.87
C ILE A 110 1.51 -21.54 0.24
N LEU A 111 0.32 -21.22 -0.29
CA LEU A 111 -0.55 -22.21 -0.92
C LEU A 111 -0.12 -22.60 -2.34
N LEU A 112 0.81 -21.86 -2.97
CA LEU A 112 1.26 -22.09 -4.34
C LEU A 112 1.67 -23.54 -4.64
N PRO A 113 2.43 -24.26 -3.78
CA PRO A 113 2.82 -25.65 -4.03
C PRO A 113 1.64 -26.62 -4.11
N TYR A 114 0.47 -26.27 -3.57
CA TYR A 114 -0.73 -27.13 -3.60
C TYR A 114 -1.56 -26.95 -4.87
N PHE A 115 -1.26 -25.93 -5.69
CA PHE A 115 -1.96 -25.65 -6.94
C PHE A 115 -1.20 -26.14 -8.18
N GLY A 116 0.09 -26.49 -8.04
CA GLY A 116 0.88 -27.10 -9.10
C GLY A 116 0.88 -28.62 -9.00
N TYR A 117 0.30 -29.30 -10.00
CA TYR A 117 0.70 -30.64 -10.41
C TYR A 117 1.65 -30.52 -11.59
#